data_AF-A0A364LMD8-F1
#
_entry.id   AF-A0A364LMD8-F1
#
_cell.length_a   1.000
_cell.length_b   1.000
_cell.length_c   1.000
_cell.angle_alpha   90.00
_cell.angle_beta   90.00
_cell.angle_gamma   90.00
#
_symmetry.space_group_name_H-M   'P 1'
#
loop_
_entity.id
_entity.type
_entity.pdbx_description
1 polymer ?
#
loop_
_entity_poly.entity_id
_entity_poly.type
_entity_poly.pdbx_seq_one_letter_code
_entity_poly.pdbx_strand_id
1 'polypeptide(L)'
;MNTTTLTDEVNQINQELPGSQLARIREKKGFSQEYVAGKLHLRVRVIELLEADNYEQMPEPVFIKGYLRAYAKLLGISPEPFLSTYNSLFNSERKLEKALWQSRRESNRKEKVVRWITMIVALAAVISVSLWWQKNKTNQTVISAEKVSEEKPVAANTEADTKLTELSQMQSMFSNDSDSSASEVQGG
;
A
#
# COMPACT_ATOMS: atom_id res chain seq x y z
N MET A 1 27.72 -67.37 12.65
CA MET A 1 27.05 -66.76 11.49
C MET A 1 25.88 -65.92 12.02
N ASN A 2 25.94 -64.60 11.79
CA ASN A 2 24.81 -63.64 11.79
C ASN A 2 24.43 -62.99 13.15
N THR A 3 25.25 -62.08 13.68
CA THR A 3 24.84 -61.18 14.80
C THR A 3 25.20 -59.71 14.60
N THR A 4 25.71 -59.31 13.42
CA THR A 4 26.17 -57.93 13.16
C THR A 4 25.09 -57.03 12.54
N THR A 5 24.03 -57.57 11.96
CA THR A 5 23.06 -56.78 11.18
C THR A 5 22.02 -56.00 12.02
N LEU A 6 21.86 -56.28 13.31
CA LEU A 6 20.84 -55.61 14.13
C LEU A 6 21.31 -54.26 14.71
N THR A 7 22.62 -54.04 14.84
CA THR A 7 23.15 -52.81 15.46
C THR A 7 23.28 -51.67 14.46
N ASP A 8 23.51 -51.97 13.18
CA ASP A 8 23.65 -50.96 12.12
C ASP A 8 22.31 -50.35 11.68
N GLU A 9 21.21 -51.10 11.75
CA GLU A 9 19.87 -50.55 11.46
C GLU A 9 19.42 -49.51 12.49
N VAL A 10 19.74 -49.70 13.77
CA VAL A 10 19.30 -48.80 14.86
C VAL A 10 20.06 -47.47 14.83
N ASN A 11 21.31 -47.46 14.36
CA ASN A 11 22.11 -46.24 14.27
C ASN A 11 21.75 -45.38 13.03
N GLN A 12 21.39 -46.00 11.90
CA GLN A 12 20.93 -45.26 10.71
C GLN A 12 19.60 -44.52 10.93
N ILE A 13 18.69 -45.09 11.74
CA ILE A 13 17.41 -44.46 12.07
C ILE A 13 17.62 -43.12 12.79
N ASN A 14 18.73 -42.90 13.49
CA ASN A 14 18.99 -41.65 14.22
C ASN A 14 19.57 -40.51 13.34
N GLN A 15 19.93 -40.77 12.09
CA GLN A 15 20.40 -39.74 11.14
C GLN A 15 19.52 -39.60 9.89
N GLU A 16 18.43 -40.37 9.80
CA GLU A 16 17.49 -40.20 8.71
C GLU A 16 16.63 -38.95 8.87
N LEU A 17 16.33 -38.35 7.72
CA LEU A 17 15.41 -37.24 7.62
C LEU A 17 13.98 -37.68 7.97
N PRO A 18 13.15 -36.78 8.51
CA PRO A 18 11.85 -37.15 9.08
C PRO A 18 10.89 -37.76 8.05
N GLY A 19 10.99 -37.36 6.79
CA GLY A 19 10.21 -37.89 5.68
C GLY A 19 10.50 -39.36 5.39
N SER A 20 11.78 -39.67 5.16
CA SER A 20 12.22 -41.04 4.88
C SER A 20 11.92 -42.00 6.02
N GLN A 21 12.04 -41.54 7.28
CA GLN A 21 11.66 -42.34 8.45
C GLN A 21 10.16 -42.69 8.44
N LEU A 22 9.29 -41.72 8.14
CA LEU A 22 7.84 -41.97 8.04
C LEU A 22 7.52 -42.94 6.89
N ALA A 23 8.22 -42.84 5.76
CA ALA A 23 8.08 -43.76 4.63
C ALA A 23 8.38 -45.20 5.04
N ARG A 24 9.51 -45.45 5.73
CA ARG A 24 9.87 -46.79 6.24
C ARG A 24 8.80 -47.33 7.18
N ILE A 25 8.25 -46.49 8.06
CA ILE A 25 7.21 -46.92 9.00
C ILE A 25 5.90 -47.23 8.26
N ARG A 26 5.53 -46.43 7.26
CA ARG A 26 4.38 -46.70 6.38
C ARG A 26 4.52 -48.06 5.70
N GLU A 27 5.68 -48.34 5.11
CA GLU A 27 5.98 -49.59 4.42
C GLU A 27 5.93 -50.79 5.36
N LYS A 28 6.48 -50.66 6.57
CA LYS A 28 6.38 -51.70 7.62
C LYS A 28 4.93 -51.98 8.03
N LYS A 29 4.02 -51.01 7.90
CA LYS A 29 2.58 -51.20 8.12
C LYS A 29 1.81 -51.70 6.89
N GLY A 30 2.45 -51.83 5.74
CA GLY A 30 1.83 -52.24 4.49
C GLY A 30 0.86 -51.20 3.90
N PHE A 31 1.01 -49.93 4.26
CA PHE A 31 0.18 -48.86 3.71
C PHE A 31 0.75 -48.34 2.41
N SER A 32 -0.10 -48.12 1.40
CA SER A 32 0.31 -47.42 0.17
C SER A 32 0.33 -45.90 0.39
N GLN A 33 1.05 -45.16 -0.46
CA GLN A 33 1.05 -43.70 -0.41
C GLN A 33 -0.34 -43.13 -0.70
N GLU A 34 -1.11 -43.75 -1.60
CA GLU A 34 -2.49 -43.39 -1.94
C GLU A 34 -3.43 -43.57 -0.74
N TYR A 35 -3.26 -44.65 0.02
CA TYR A 35 -4.03 -44.89 1.24
C TYR A 35 -3.79 -43.79 2.27
N VAL A 36 -2.53 -43.45 2.52
CA VAL A 36 -2.16 -42.36 3.45
C VAL A 36 -2.70 -41.02 2.94
N ALA A 37 -2.51 -40.72 1.66
CA ALA A 37 -3.00 -39.49 1.02
C ALA A 37 -4.52 -39.36 1.19
N GLY A 38 -5.26 -40.45 0.93
CA GLY A 38 -6.72 -40.50 1.11
C GLY A 38 -7.15 -40.28 2.56
N LYS A 39 -6.47 -40.92 3.53
CA LYS A 39 -6.78 -40.74 4.96
C LYS A 39 -6.50 -39.33 5.47
N LEU A 40 -5.45 -38.70 4.96
CA LEU A 40 -5.06 -37.34 5.35
C LEU A 40 -5.76 -36.25 4.52
N HIS A 41 -6.57 -36.63 3.52
CA HIS A 41 -7.17 -35.70 2.55
C HIS A 41 -6.12 -34.82 1.84
N LEU A 42 -4.98 -35.43 1.49
CA LEU A 42 -3.89 -34.80 0.77
C LEU A 42 -3.78 -35.38 -0.64
N ARG A 43 -3.15 -34.63 -1.55
CA ARG A 43 -2.75 -35.20 -2.85
C ARG A 43 -1.61 -36.19 -2.64
N VAL A 44 -1.57 -37.27 -3.42
CA VAL A 44 -0.49 -38.27 -3.39
C VAL A 44 0.89 -37.61 -3.54
N ARG A 45 0.99 -36.63 -4.45
CA ARG A 45 2.20 -35.82 -4.64
C ARG A 45 2.75 -35.17 -3.36
N VAL A 46 1.87 -34.76 -2.43
CA VAL A 46 2.32 -34.19 -1.14
C VAL A 46 2.96 -35.27 -0.27
N ILE A 47 2.41 -36.50 -0.28
CA ILE A 47 2.99 -37.63 0.44
C ILE A 47 4.34 -38.02 -0.17
N GLU A 48 4.42 -38.13 -1.49
CA GLU A 48 5.69 -38.39 -2.19
C GLU A 48 6.78 -37.38 -1.83
N LEU A 49 6.44 -36.08 -1.88
CA LEU A 49 7.37 -35.02 -1.52
C LEU A 49 7.77 -35.08 -0.04
N LEU A 50 6.85 -35.48 0.84
CA LEU A 50 7.12 -35.56 2.28
C LEU A 50 8.08 -36.70 2.55
N GLU A 51 7.84 -37.86 1.95
CA GLU A 51 8.67 -39.06 2.08
C GLU A 51 10.05 -38.92 1.43
N ALA A 52 10.15 -38.07 0.39
CA ALA A 52 11.42 -37.72 -0.25
C ALA A 52 12.15 -36.55 0.42
N ASP A 53 11.63 -36.01 1.53
CA ASP A 53 12.17 -34.84 2.24
C ASP A 53 12.37 -33.60 1.35
N ASN A 54 11.62 -33.52 0.24
CA ASN A 54 11.71 -32.43 -0.72
C ASN A 54 10.74 -31.30 -0.32
N TYR A 55 11.12 -30.59 0.73
CA TYR A 55 10.34 -29.50 1.32
C TYR A 55 10.37 -28.20 0.50
N GLU A 56 11.28 -28.06 -0.46
CA GLU A 56 11.38 -26.90 -1.34
C GLU A 56 10.19 -26.81 -2.30
N GLN A 57 9.70 -27.96 -2.77
CA GLN A 57 8.53 -28.05 -3.66
C GLN A 57 7.19 -28.02 -2.90
N MET A 58 7.24 -27.84 -1.58
CA MET A 58 6.07 -27.83 -0.71
C MET A 58 5.61 -26.42 -0.33
N PRO A 59 4.37 -26.28 0.18
CA PRO A 59 3.89 -25.04 0.76
C PRO A 59 4.72 -24.55 1.96
N GLU A 60 4.28 -23.43 2.52
CA GLU A 60 4.86 -22.79 3.69
C GLU A 60 5.18 -23.76 4.85
N PRO A 61 6.26 -23.53 5.64
CA PRO A 61 6.72 -24.46 6.68
C PRO A 61 5.66 -24.85 7.70
N VAL A 62 4.69 -23.97 7.94
CA VAL A 62 3.56 -24.22 8.85
C VAL A 62 2.75 -25.43 8.37
N PHE A 63 2.51 -25.55 7.06
CA PHE A 63 1.80 -26.68 6.48
C PHE A 63 2.60 -27.98 6.57
N ILE A 64 3.90 -27.93 6.28
CA ILE A 64 4.79 -29.10 6.36
C ILE A 64 4.78 -29.71 7.76
N LYS A 65 4.90 -28.87 8.80
CA LYS A 65 4.77 -29.32 10.20
C LYS A 65 3.40 -29.95 10.48
N GLY A 66 2.34 -29.39 9.90
CA GLY A 66 0.99 -29.96 9.96
C GLY A 66 0.93 -31.35 9.32
N TYR A 67 1.52 -31.53 8.15
CA TYR A 67 1.55 -32.79 7.41
C TYR A 67 2.36 -33.86 8.15
N LEU A 68 3.57 -33.54 8.63
CA LEU A 68 4.38 -34.46 9.45
C LEU A 68 3.61 -34.92 10.69
N ARG A 69 2.95 -33.98 11.39
CA ARG A 69 2.15 -34.32 12.57
C ARG A 69 0.97 -35.23 12.24
N ALA A 70 0.22 -34.92 11.19
CA ALA A 70 -0.94 -35.71 10.79
C ALA A 70 -0.54 -37.11 10.34
N TYR A 71 0.57 -37.24 9.61
CA TYR A 71 1.09 -38.51 9.15
C TYR A 71 1.60 -39.37 10.31
N ALA A 72 2.43 -38.83 11.21
CA ALA A 72 2.85 -39.55 12.42
C ALA A 72 1.64 -40.04 13.25
N LYS A 73 0.61 -39.21 13.40
CA LYS A 73 -0.64 -39.61 14.07
C LYS A 73 -1.38 -40.73 13.35
N LEU A 74 -1.47 -40.70 12.02
CA LEU A 74 -2.07 -41.78 11.23
C LEU A 74 -1.30 -43.10 11.40
N LEU A 75 0.03 -43.01 11.50
CA LEU A 75 0.90 -44.14 11.80
C LEU A 75 0.90 -44.53 13.29
N GLY A 76 0.16 -43.84 14.15
CA GLY A 76 0.05 -44.17 15.57
C GLY A 76 1.36 -44.00 16.36
N ILE A 77 2.24 -43.10 15.92
CA ILE A 77 3.52 -42.80 16.56
C ILE A 77 3.56 -41.34 17.03
N SER A 78 4.48 -41.03 17.94
CA SER A 78 4.64 -39.66 18.43
C SER A 78 5.18 -38.74 17.32
N PRO A 79 4.56 -37.57 17.08
CA PRO A 79 5.03 -36.62 16.07
C PRO A 79 6.26 -35.82 16.52
N GLU A 80 6.49 -35.70 17.83
CA GLU A 80 7.50 -34.79 18.40
C GLU A 80 8.93 -35.02 17.88
N PRO A 81 9.43 -36.28 17.75
CA PRO A 81 10.78 -36.51 17.22
C PRO A 81 10.95 -36.05 15.76
N PHE A 82 9.94 -36.23 14.92
CA PHE A 82 10.00 -35.82 13.52
C PHE A 82 9.97 -34.29 13.40
N LEU A 83 9.16 -33.64 14.23
CA LEU A 83 9.04 -32.19 14.26
C LEU A 83 10.30 -31.53 14.81
N SER A 84 10.92 -32.09 15.85
CA SER A 84 12.17 -31.56 16.41
C SER A 84 13.30 -31.64 15.39
N THR A 85 13.47 -32.79 14.72
CA THR A 85 14.44 -32.96 13.64
C THR A 85 14.18 -31.99 12.49
N TYR A 86 12.93 -31.87 12.02
CA TYR A 86 12.57 -30.92 10.97
C TYR A 86 12.88 -29.46 11.35
N ASN A 87 12.55 -29.07 12.59
CA ASN A 87 12.79 -27.70 13.06
C ASN A 87 14.29 -27.38 13.18
N SER A 88 15.11 -28.35 13.56
CA SER A 88 16.56 -28.20 13.67
C SER A 88 17.21 -27.97 12.30
N LEU A 89 16.75 -28.72 11.28
CA LEU A 89 17.36 -28.72 9.95
C LEU A 89 16.83 -27.59 9.04
N PHE A 90 15.51 -27.39 8.96
CA PHE A 90 14.90 -26.60 7.88
C PHE A 90 14.35 -25.23 8.29
N ASN A 91 14.26 -24.93 9.59
CA ASN A 91 13.67 -23.67 10.07
C ASN A 91 14.62 -22.48 9.91
N SER A 92 15.94 -22.70 9.95
CA SER A 92 16.98 -21.69 9.75
C SER A 92 17.14 -21.33 8.27
N GLU A 93 17.20 -22.34 7.39
CA GLU A 93 17.44 -22.16 5.94
C GLU A 93 16.32 -21.37 5.26
N ARG A 94 15.05 -21.70 5.50
CA ARG A 94 13.93 -20.96 4.90
C ARG A 94 13.72 -19.57 5.50
N LYS A 95 14.14 -19.35 6.74
CA LYS A 95 14.16 -18.00 7.33
C LYS A 95 15.24 -17.13 6.66
N LEU A 96 16.40 -17.71 6.36
CA LEU A 96 17.46 -17.04 5.62
C LEU A 96 16.99 -16.70 4.20
N GLU A 97 16.40 -17.66 3.49
CA GLU A 97 15.87 -17.45 2.14
C GLU A 97 14.84 -16.30 2.11
N LYS A 98 13.86 -16.33 3.02
CA LYS A 98 12.87 -15.24 3.16
C LYS A 98 13.52 -13.89 3.48
N ALA A 99 14.55 -13.86 4.33
CA ALA A 99 15.26 -12.62 4.63
C ALA A 99 15.99 -12.08 3.39
N LEU A 100 16.55 -12.95 2.54
CA LEU A 100 17.18 -12.56 1.29
C LEU A 100 16.16 -11.98 0.30
N TRP A 101 15.00 -12.63 0.13
CA TRP A 101 13.93 -12.14 -0.74
C TRP A 101 13.23 -10.87 -0.20
N GLN A 102 13.07 -10.75 1.12
CA GLN A 102 12.49 -9.56 1.76
C GLN A 102 13.44 -8.37 1.80
N SER A 103 14.76 -8.57 1.70
CA SER A 103 15.73 -7.47 1.61
C SER A 103 15.51 -6.56 0.37
N ARG A 104 14.72 -7.00 -0.61
CA ARG A 104 14.34 -6.25 -1.82
C ARG A 104 12.85 -5.86 -1.88
N ARG A 105 12.09 -5.87 -0.77
CA ARG A 105 10.70 -5.38 -0.77
C ARG A 105 10.59 -4.07 0.03
N GLU A 106 10.57 -2.99 -0.74
CA GLU A 106 9.91 -1.70 -0.47
C GLU A 106 10.04 -1.14 0.96
N SER A 107 11.10 -0.36 1.22
CA SER A 107 11.05 0.57 2.34
C SER A 107 9.88 1.54 2.11
N ASN A 108 9.07 1.81 3.15
CA ASN A 108 7.99 2.81 3.20
C ASN A 108 8.45 4.27 2.93
N ARG A 109 9.56 4.48 2.21
CA ARG A 109 10.02 5.78 1.73
C ARG A 109 8.96 6.47 0.89
N LYS A 110 8.23 5.73 0.05
CA LYS A 110 7.17 6.32 -0.79
C LYS A 110 6.01 6.89 0.06
N GLU A 111 5.52 6.15 1.05
CA GLU A 111 4.46 6.63 1.95
C GLU A 111 4.91 7.80 2.84
N LYS A 112 6.15 7.74 3.35
CA LYS A 112 6.72 8.85 4.13
C LYS A 112 6.85 10.11 3.28
N VAL A 113 7.38 10.01 2.06
CA VAL A 113 7.53 11.16 1.15
C VAL A 113 6.17 11.78 0.81
N VAL A 114 5.15 10.97 0.50
CA VAL A 114 3.80 11.47 0.21
C VAL A 114 3.19 12.21 1.40
N ARG A 115 3.41 11.71 2.63
CA ARG A 115 2.92 12.35 3.87
C ARG A 115 3.64 13.67 4.18
N TRP A 116 4.94 13.77 3.87
CA TRP A 116 5.68 15.03 4.02
C TRP A 116 5.28 16.07 2.97
N ILE A 117 5.05 15.64 1.72
CA ILE A 117 4.59 16.54 0.66
C ILE A 117 3.20 17.11 0.98
N THR A 118 2.25 16.27 1.42
CA THR A 118 0.92 16.74 1.80
C THR A 118 0.95 17.73 2.97
N MET A 119 1.81 17.52 3.96
CA MET A 119 2.01 18.49 5.06
C MET A 119 2.55 19.84 4.57
N ILE A 120 3.51 19.85 3.65
CA ILE A 120 4.08 21.09 3.09
C ILE A 120 3.01 21.85 2.29
N VAL A 121 2.23 21.16 1.47
CA VAL A 121 1.16 21.78 0.67
C VAL A 121 0.08 22.39 1.56
N ALA A 122 -0.34 21.70 2.61
CA ALA A 122 -1.31 22.23 3.58
C ALA A 122 -0.79 23.49 4.27
N LEU A 123 0.48 23.49 4.69
CA LEU A 123 1.11 24.66 5.33
C LEU A 123 1.17 25.85 4.37
N ALA A 124 1.56 25.63 3.12
CA ALA A 124 1.60 26.67 2.09
C ALA A 124 0.23 27.28 1.80
N ALA A 125 -0.84 26.47 1.81
CA ALA A 125 -2.21 26.94 1.65
C ALA A 125 -2.63 27.86 2.80
N VAL A 126 -2.34 27.48 4.06
CA VAL A 126 -2.63 28.31 5.24
C VAL A 126 -1.90 29.64 5.19
N ILE A 127 -0.62 29.65 4.82
CA ILE A 127 0.18 30.88 4.66
C ILE A 127 -0.43 31.77 3.55
N SER A 128 -0.83 31.19 2.42
CA SER A 128 -1.43 31.91 1.30
C SER A 128 -2.75 32.58 1.69
N VAL A 129 -3.62 31.89 2.43
CA VAL A 129 -4.89 32.46 2.93
C VAL A 129 -4.62 33.58 3.94
N SER A 130 -3.65 33.40 4.83
CA SER A 130 -3.28 34.41 5.82
C SER A 130 -2.79 35.72 5.18
N LEU A 131 -1.92 35.62 4.16
CA LEU A 131 -1.44 36.78 3.40
C LEU A 131 -2.55 37.48 2.60
N TRP A 132 -3.50 36.71 2.04
CA TRP A 132 -4.63 37.27 1.30
C TRP A 132 -5.55 38.11 2.22
N TRP A 133 -5.84 37.63 3.42
CA TRP A 133 -6.60 38.39 4.42
C TRP A 133 -5.92 39.70 4.83
N GLN A 134 -4.58 39.70 4.91
CA GLN A 134 -3.84 40.90 5.28
C GLN A 134 -3.88 41.95 4.18
N LYS A 135 -3.71 41.55 2.91
CA LYS A 135 -3.89 42.44 1.76
C LYS A 135 -5.31 43.01 1.67
N ASN A 136 -6.32 42.23 2.08
CA ASN A 136 -7.70 42.68 2.03
C ASN A 136 -8.05 43.72 3.13
N LYS A 137 -7.31 43.78 4.24
CA LYS A 137 -7.53 44.77 5.31
C LYS A 137 -6.94 46.15 5.00
N THR A 138 -5.90 46.22 4.18
CA THR A 138 -5.20 47.48 3.86
C THR A 138 -5.96 48.38 2.89
N ASN A 139 -6.97 47.86 2.18
CA ASN A 139 -7.79 48.65 1.24
C ASN A 139 -8.97 49.41 1.87
N GLN A 140 -9.26 49.22 3.16
CA GLN A 140 -10.39 49.92 3.84
C GLN A 140 -10.00 51.18 4.61
N THR A 141 -8.70 51.45 4.86
CA THR A 141 -8.27 52.60 5.66
C THR A 141 -8.02 53.89 4.87
N VAL A 142 -8.09 53.87 3.53
CA VAL A 142 -7.79 55.05 2.70
C VAL A 142 -9.04 55.86 2.31
N ILE A 143 -10.24 55.28 2.44
CA ILE A 143 -11.51 55.94 2.01
C ILE A 143 -12.22 56.68 3.16
N SER A 144 -11.81 56.48 4.42
CA SER A 144 -12.49 57.06 5.60
C SER A 144 -11.92 58.39 6.10
N ALA A 145 -10.88 58.96 5.48
CA ALA A 145 -10.23 60.19 5.96
C ALA A 145 -10.64 61.47 5.21
N GLU A 146 -11.43 61.42 4.13
CA GLU A 146 -11.74 62.61 3.29
C GLU A 146 -13.24 62.95 3.24
N LYS A 147 -14.00 62.68 4.29
CA LYS A 147 -15.43 63.08 4.31
C LYS A 147 -15.99 63.35 5.71
N VAL A 148 -15.46 64.35 6.41
CA VAL A 148 -16.19 65.07 7.47
C VAL A 148 -15.84 66.56 7.42
N SER A 149 -16.76 67.30 6.80
CA SER A 149 -17.21 68.66 7.16
C SER A 149 -16.19 69.77 7.39
N GLU A 150 -16.01 70.59 6.35
CA GLU A 150 -16.11 72.05 6.50
C GLU A 150 -17.54 72.49 6.15
N GLU A 151 -18.19 73.26 7.05
CA GLU A 151 -19.38 74.06 6.75
C GLU A 151 -19.13 75.51 7.26
N LYS A 152 -18.69 76.38 6.31
CA LYS A 152 -18.81 77.86 6.08
C LYS A 152 -18.91 78.90 7.24
N PRO A 153 -18.67 80.23 7.01
CA PRO A 153 -18.49 80.99 5.74
C PRO A 153 -17.19 81.85 5.69
N VAL A 154 -16.74 82.42 4.56
CA VAL A 154 -16.94 83.86 4.20
C VAL A 154 -16.15 84.20 2.90
N ALA A 155 -16.80 84.98 2.01
CA ALA A 155 -16.27 85.88 0.97
C ALA A 155 -15.64 85.37 -0.35
N ALA A 156 -16.36 85.73 -1.44
CA ALA A 156 -15.88 86.46 -2.62
C ALA A 156 -15.23 85.70 -3.81
N ASN A 157 -16.02 85.70 -4.91
CA ASN A 157 -15.67 85.96 -6.33
C ASN A 157 -15.68 84.79 -7.34
N THR A 158 -16.69 84.89 -8.24
CA THR A 158 -16.63 84.78 -9.73
C THR A 158 -16.22 83.43 -10.31
N GLU A 159 -17.15 82.53 -10.67
CA GLU A 159 -17.90 82.45 -11.93
C GLU A 159 -17.05 82.40 -13.22
N ALA A 160 -17.28 81.31 -13.99
CA ALA A 160 -16.91 81.04 -15.38
C ALA A 160 -15.61 80.26 -15.62
N ASP A 161 -15.71 78.92 -15.67
CA ASP A 161 -14.87 78.08 -16.56
C ASP A 161 -15.39 76.63 -16.76
N THR A 162 -16.60 76.29 -16.30
CA THR A 162 -17.12 74.90 -16.35
C THR A 162 -17.87 74.52 -17.62
N LYS A 163 -17.96 75.39 -18.65
CA LYS A 163 -18.84 75.15 -19.81
C LYS A 163 -18.20 74.60 -21.09
N LEU A 164 -16.87 74.42 -21.15
CA LEU A 164 -16.19 73.98 -22.38
C LEU A 164 -15.74 72.52 -22.37
N THR A 165 -15.66 71.89 -21.20
CA THR A 165 -15.21 70.50 -21.08
C THR A 165 -16.32 69.49 -21.39
N GLU A 166 -17.59 69.83 -21.14
CA GLU A 166 -18.72 68.92 -21.37
C GLU A 166 -19.10 68.72 -22.86
N LEU A 167 -18.78 69.67 -23.75
CA LEU A 167 -19.11 69.54 -25.18
C LEU A 167 -18.16 68.64 -25.97
N SER A 168 -16.95 68.38 -25.45
CA SER A 168 -15.94 67.54 -26.12
C SER A 168 -16.13 66.05 -25.85
N GLN A 169 -16.75 65.68 -24.72
CA GLN A 169 -16.91 64.26 -24.32
C GLN A 169 -18.15 63.58 -24.92
N MET A 170 -19.10 64.33 -25.49
CA MET A 170 -20.29 63.74 -26.14
C MET A 170 -20.02 63.24 -27.58
N GLN A 171 -18.93 63.67 -28.22
CA GLN A 171 -18.63 63.27 -29.60
C GLN A 171 -17.91 61.91 -29.69
N SER A 172 -17.42 61.37 -28.58
CA SER A 172 -16.74 60.06 -28.54
C SER A 172 -17.69 58.87 -28.34
N MET A 173 -19.02 59.06 -28.38
CA MET A 173 -20.00 57.97 -28.32
C MET A 173 -20.38 57.34 -29.68
N PHE A 174 -19.89 57.80 -30.83
CA PHE A 174 -20.45 57.38 -32.14
C PHE A 174 -19.51 56.62 -33.07
N SER A 175 -18.62 55.77 -32.55
CA SER A 175 -17.92 54.78 -33.39
C SER A 175 -17.43 53.58 -32.57
N ASN A 176 -18.28 52.56 -32.38
CA ASN A 176 -17.86 51.17 -32.61
C ASN A 176 -19.07 50.21 -32.64
N ASP A 177 -19.36 49.79 -33.86
CA ASP A 177 -19.86 48.53 -34.39
C ASP A 177 -20.46 47.41 -33.50
N SER A 178 -21.54 46.85 -34.08
CA SER A 178 -21.90 45.43 -34.21
C SER A 178 -21.81 44.49 -33.00
N ASP A 179 -22.88 43.75 -32.69
CA ASP A 179 -23.04 42.40 -33.25
C ASP A 179 -24.39 41.72 -32.93
N SER A 180 -24.80 40.87 -33.88
CA SER A 180 -25.54 39.61 -33.75
C SER A 180 -26.92 39.54 -33.06
N SER A 181 -27.91 39.02 -33.80
CA SER A 181 -28.45 37.66 -33.60
C SER A 181 -29.89 37.60 -34.09
N ALA A 182 -30.09 37.06 -35.29
CA ALA A 182 -31.40 36.62 -35.77
C ALA A 182 -31.23 35.37 -36.66
N SER A 183 -31.43 34.22 -36.03
CA SER A 183 -31.75 32.94 -36.64
C SER A 183 -32.83 32.32 -35.75
N GLU A 184 -33.87 31.62 -36.20
CA GLU A 184 -34.41 31.31 -37.52
C GLU A 184 -35.73 30.58 -37.20
N VAL A 185 -36.88 31.02 -37.71
CA VAL A 185 -38.13 30.22 -37.67
C VAL A 185 -38.94 30.47 -38.96
N GLN A 186 -38.77 29.51 -39.88
CA GLN A 186 -39.85 28.80 -40.60
C GLN A 186 -40.55 29.42 -41.81
N GLY A 187 -40.46 28.69 -42.94
CA GLY A 187 -41.64 28.28 -43.72
C GLY A 187 -41.74 28.83 -45.13
N GLY A 188 -41.73 27.92 -46.12
CA GLY A 188 -42.05 28.21 -47.53
C GLY A 188 -41.44 27.21 -48.49
#